data_AF-A9LL83-F1
#
_entry.id   AF-A9LL83-F1
#
_cell.length_a   1.000
_cell.length_b   1.000
_cell.length_c   1.000
_cell.angle_alpha   90.00
_cell.angle_beta   90.00
_cell.angle_gamma   90.00
#
_symmetry.space_group_name_H-M   'P 1'
#
loop_
_entity.id
_entity.type
_entity.pdbx_description
1 polymer ?
#
loop_
_entity_poly.entity_id
_entity_poly.type
_entity_poly.pdbx_seq_one_letter_code
_entity_poly.pdbx_strand_id
1 'polypeptide(L)'
;LRRCAVWPLTVSCVDILTVAARDSVVALGGPTWTVPLGRRDSTMSFPSQANTDLPPPTDSLDTLIALFGRKNNLTPTDMVALSGAHTIGQAQCTNFRAHLGESNINPTYAASLRANCPAAQSTATDRNLAPLDVTTPNTFDNAYFSNLLSQRGLLHSDQVPGENPCART
;
A
#
# COMPACT_ATOMS: atom_id res chain seq x y z
N LEU A 1 5.77 -22.79 20.16
CA LEU A 1 5.46 -21.33 20.15
C LEU A 1 5.91 -20.74 21.49
N ARG A 2 7.11 -20.17 21.53
CA ARG A 2 7.69 -19.62 22.76
C ARG A 2 7.10 -18.22 23.01
N ARG A 3 6.73 -18.00 24.27
CA ARG A 3 5.91 -16.92 24.79
C ARG A 3 6.70 -15.61 24.84
N CYS A 4 6.33 -14.64 24.01
CA CYS A 4 6.57 -13.22 24.28
C CYS A 4 5.24 -12.63 24.74
N ALA A 5 4.83 -12.93 25.96
CA ALA A 5 3.70 -12.22 26.58
C ALA A 5 3.99 -12.11 28.08
N VAL A 6 4.10 -10.86 28.54
CA VAL A 6 4.16 -10.49 29.97
C VAL A 6 2.86 -10.92 30.70
N TRP A 7 1.80 -11.21 29.93
CA TRP A 7 0.52 -11.75 30.39
C TRP A 7 0.05 -12.89 29.48
N PRO A 8 0.15 -14.16 29.91
CA PRO A 8 -0.24 -15.27 29.05
C PRO A 8 -1.73 -15.21 28.70
N LEU A 9 -2.05 -15.29 27.41
CA LEU A 9 -3.42 -15.39 26.86
C LEU A 9 -4.34 -14.18 27.09
N THR A 10 -3.80 -12.99 27.41
CA THR A 10 -4.61 -11.78 27.62
C THR A 10 -4.72 -10.91 26.36
N VAL A 11 -3.66 -10.82 25.57
CA VAL A 11 -3.61 -9.98 24.37
C VAL A 11 -3.74 -10.86 23.13
N SER A 12 -4.69 -10.53 22.25
CA SER A 12 -4.89 -11.24 21.00
C SER A 12 -3.83 -10.86 19.95
N CYS A 13 -3.52 -11.78 19.05
CA CYS A 13 -2.61 -11.53 17.93
C CYS A 13 -3.13 -10.38 17.04
N VAL A 14 -4.45 -10.31 16.83
CA VAL A 14 -5.08 -9.24 16.06
C VAL A 14 -4.92 -7.87 16.73
N ASP A 15 -5.00 -7.76 18.06
CA ASP A 15 -4.75 -6.48 18.74
C ASP A 15 -3.27 -6.09 18.68
N ILE A 16 -2.34 -7.06 18.80
CA ILE A 16 -0.90 -6.83 18.58
C ILE A 16 -0.66 -6.25 17.19
N LEU A 17 -1.28 -6.81 16.15
CA LEU A 17 -1.15 -6.31 14.77
C LEU A 17 -1.61 -4.84 14.66
N THR A 18 -2.75 -4.50 15.26
CA THR A 18 -3.28 -3.12 15.20
C THR A 18 -2.43 -2.11 15.96
N VAL A 19 -1.87 -2.49 17.11
CA VAL A 19 -0.95 -1.62 17.88
C VAL A 19 0.37 -1.49 17.14
N ALA A 20 0.93 -2.59 16.62
CA ALA A 20 2.18 -2.57 15.86
C ALA A 20 2.07 -1.68 14.62
N ALA A 21 0.94 -1.71 13.90
CA ALA A 21 0.70 -0.81 12.77
C ALA A 21 0.77 0.67 13.19
N ARG A 22 0.09 1.05 14.28
CA ARG A 22 0.13 2.42 14.80
C ARG A 22 1.54 2.83 15.24
N ASP A 23 2.19 1.99 16.03
CA ASP A 23 3.53 2.26 16.54
C ASP A 23 4.58 2.35 15.42
N SER A 24 4.40 1.58 14.33
CA SER A 24 5.28 1.65 13.15
C SER A 24 5.14 2.97 12.41
N VAL A 25 3.91 3.48 12.25
CA VAL A 25 3.68 4.80 11.64
C VAL A 25 4.32 5.91 12.48
N VAL A 26 4.13 5.88 13.81
CA VAL A 26 4.74 6.85 14.73
C VAL A 26 6.28 6.78 14.69
N ALA A 27 6.84 5.57 14.68
CA ALA A 27 8.30 5.39 14.62
C ALA A 27 8.92 5.94 13.32
N LEU A 28 8.13 6.04 12.24
CA LEU A 28 8.54 6.60 10.95
C LEU A 28 8.14 8.07 10.78
N GLY A 29 7.73 8.76 11.86
CA GLY A 29 7.43 10.20 11.86
C GLY A 29 5.98 10.57 11.56
N GLY A 30 5.10 9.57 11.41
CA GLY A 30 3.69 9.78 11.12
C GLY A 30 2.83 10.11 12.35
N PRO A 31 1.51 10.29 12.14
CA PRO A 31 0.59 10.61 13.22
C PRO A 31 0.40 9.43 14.18
N THR A 32 -0.01 9.74 15.41
CA THR A 32 -0.52 8.76 16.36
C THR A 32 -2.04 8.79 16.40
N TRP A 33 -2.66 7.69 16.82
CA TRP A 33 -4.09 7.61 17.11
C TRP A 33 -4.35 6.62 18.24
N THR A 34 -5.53 6.75 18.85
CA THR A 34 -6.03 5.77 19.82
C THR A 34 -6.44 4.49 19.08
N VAL A 35 -5.85 3.35 19.47
CA VAL A 35 -6.21 2.04 18.93
C VAL A 35 -7.26 1.41 19.83
N PRO A 36 -8.51 1.19 19.36
CA PRO A 36 -9.48 0.39 20.11
C PRO A 36 -8.97 -1.04 20.23
N LEU A 37 -9.07 -1.65 21.42
CA LEU A 37 -8.61 -3.01 21.71
C LEU A 37 -9.81 -3.90 22.10
N GLY A 38 -9.57 -5.21 22.23
CA GLY A 38 -10.56 -6.21 22.59
C GLY A 38 -10.97 -7.12 21.44
N ARG A 39 -10.26 -7.10 20.32
CA ARG A 39 -10.50 -8.04 19.22
C ARG A 39 -10.06 -9.45 19.64
N ARG A 40 -10.69 -10.47 19.05
CA ARG A 40 -10.37 -11.88 19.32
C ARG A 40 -9.81 -12.53 18.07
N ASP A 41 -8.86 -13.45 18.26
CA ASP A 41 -8.24 -14.17 17.15
C ASP A 41 -9.23 -15.14 16.50
N SER A 42 -9.21 -15.18 15.16
CA SER A 42 -9.95 -16.18 14.39
C SER A 42 -9.30 -17.56 14.55
N THR A 43 -10.11 -18.61 14.48
CA THR A 43 -9.65 -20.01 14.40
C THR A 43 -9.56 -20.53 12.96
N MET A 44 -9.91 -19.70 11.98
CA MET A 44 -9.96 -20.05 10.55
C MET A 44 -9.32 -18.96 9.68
N SER A 45 -8.87 -19.36 8.49
CA SER A 45 -8.36 -18.47 7.44
C SER A 45 -9.08 -18.74 6.12
N PHE A 46 -9.31 -17.70 5.32
CA PHE A 46 -10.08 -17.77 4.08
C PHE A 46 -9.27 -17.24 2.88
N PRO A 47 -8.37 -18.06 2.29
CA PRO A 47 -7.48 -17.61 1.22
C PRO A 47 -8.23 -17.21 -0.06
N SER A 48 -9.37 -17.84 -0.36
CA SER A 48 -10.21 -17.43 -1.49
C SER A 48 -10.77 -16.03 -1.31
N GLN A 49 -11.18 -15.65 -0.09
CA GLN A 49 -11.64 -14.30 0.22
C GLN A 49 -10.50 -13.29 0.10
N ALA A 50 -9.28 -13.64 0.49
CA ALA A 50 -8.12 -12.76 0.29
C ALA A 50 -7.92 -12.42 -1.20
N ASN A 51 -8.08 -13.40 -2.09
CA ASN A 51 -7.95 -13.20 -3.54
C ASN A 51 -9.09 -12.37 -4.16
N THR A 52 -10.25 -12.27 -3.50
CA THR A 52 -11.39 -11.47 -4.00
C THR A 52 -11.50 -10.10 -3.37
N ASP A 53 -10.94 -9.93 -2.16
CA ASP A 53 -11.16 -8.76 -1.32
C ASP A 53 -9.95 -7.83 -1.26
N LEU A 54 -8.75 -8.32 -1.59
CA LEU A 54 -7.55 -7.50 -1.66
C LEU A 54 -7.35 -6.95 -3.09
N PRO A 55 -7.23 -5.63 -3.26
CA PRO A 55 -7.03 -5.04 -4.58
C PRO A 55 -5.63 -5.37 -5.12
N PRO A 56 -5.49 -5.95 -6.33
CA PRO A 56 -4.21 -5.98 -7.02
C PRO A 56 -3.74 -4.58 -7.43
N PRO A 57 -2.42 -4.37 -7.60
CA PRO A 57 -1.84 -3.08 -7.98
C PRO A 57 -2.22 -2.61 -9.40
N THR A 58 -2.90 -3.46 -10.18
CA THR A 58 -3.34 -3.22 -11.55
C THR A 58 -4.82 -2.85 -11.66
N ASP A 59 -5.53 -2.72 -10.54
CA ASP A 59 -6.95 -2.38 -10.54
C ASP A 59 -7.19 -0.92 -10.98
N SER A 60 -8.29 -0.73 -11.70
CA SER A 60 -8.80 0.60 -12.05
C SER A 60 -9.39 1.33 -10.85
N LEU A 61 -9.53 2.66 -10.93
CA LEU A 61 -10.11 3.48 -9.88
C LEU A 61 -11.53 3.01 -9.46
N ASP A 62 -12.39 2.66 -10.42
CA ASP A 62 -13.75 2.19 -10.13
C ASP A 62 -13.74 0.87 -9.34
N THR A 63 -12.82 -0.03 -9.67
CA THR A 63 -12.65 -1.30 -8.95
C THR A 63 -12.13 -1.05 -7.53
N LEU A 64 -11.16 -0.16 -7.36
CA LEU A 64 -10.66 0.25 -6.05
C LEU A 64 -11.78 0.84 -5.19
N ILE A 65 -12.55 1.79 -5.72
CA ILE A 65 -13.70 2.38 -5.02
C ILE A 65 -14.71 1.31 -4.61
N ALA A 66 -15.05 0.38 -5.51
CA ALA A 66 -15.99 -0.70 -5.22
C ALA A 66 -15.45 -1.71 -4.19
N LEU A 67 -14.14 -2.00 -4.18
CA LEU A 67 -13.52 -2.89 -3.19
C LEU A 67 -13.48 -2.25 -1.80
N PHE A 68 -13.05 -0.98 -1.71
CA PHE A 68 -13.04 -0.25 -0.44
C PHE A 68 -14.45 -0.06 0.11
N GLY A 69 -15.43 0.31 -0.73
CA GLY A 69 -16.82 0.46 -0.31
C GLY A 69 -17.42 -0.81 0.30
N ARG A 70 -17.00 -2.00 -0.16
CA ARG A 70 -17.40 -3.30 0.42
C ARG A 70 -16.86 -3.53 1.84
N LYS A 71 -15.87 -2.75 2.30
CA LYS A 71 -15.25 -2.88 3.62
C LYS A 71 -15.79 -1.81 4.56
N ASN A 72 -16.88 -2.09 5.25
CA ASN A 72 -17.49 -1.17 6.23
C ASN A 72 -17.80 0.22 5.66
N ASN A 73 -18.19 0.30 4.38
CA ASN A 73 -18.54 1.54 3.69
C ASN A 73 -17.40 2.59 3.67
N LEU A 74 -16.15 2.16 3.50
CA LEU A 74 -15.06 3.11 3.24
C LEU A 74 -15.36 3.92 1.99
N THR A 75 -15.27 5.23 2.13
CA THR A 75 -15.55 6.20 1.07
C THR A 75 -14.36 6.31 0.11
N PRO A 76 -14.52 6.94 -1.07
CA PRO A 76 -13.40 7.28 -1.93
C PRO A 76 -12.32 8.13 -1.22
N THR A 77 -12.72 9.01 -0.30
CA THR A 77 -11.78 9.78 0.53
C THR A 77 -10.97 8.88 1.45
N ASP A 78 -11.61 7.89 2.10
CA ASP A 78 -10.91 6.92 2.94
C ASP A 78 -9.93 6.07 2.11
N MET A 79 -10.33 5.67 0.90
CA MET A 79 -9.46 4.96 -0.03
C MET A 79 -8.21 5.79 -0.36
N VAL A 80 -8.35 7.06 -0.76
CA VAL A 80 -7.20 7.94 -1.06
C VAL A 80 -6.32 8.13 0.17
N ALA A 81 -6.90 8.35 1.35
CA ALA A 81 -6.15 8.51 2.59
C ALA A 81 -5.36 7.23 2.96
N LEU A 82 -5.96 6.06 2.81
CA LEU A 82 -5.34 4.76 3.10
C LEU A 82 -4.26 4.38 2.06
N SER A 83 -4.44 4.74 0.78
CA SER A 83 -3.38 4.62 -0.23
C SER A 83 -2.15 5.43 0.13
N GLY A 84 -2.30 6.51 0.91
CA GLY A 84 -1.20 7.28 1.49
C GLY A 84 -0.21 6.44 2.31
N ALA A 85 -0.59 5.25 2.78
CA ALA A 85 0.33 4.32 3.44
C ALA A 85 1.51 3.90 2.55
N HIS A 86 1.39 4.03 1.22
CA HIS A 86 2.48 3.84 0.26
C HIS A 86 3.57 4.93 0.32
N THR A 87 3.45 5.95 1.19
CA THR A 87 4.56 6.88 1.51
C THR A 87 5.79 6.18 2.10
N ILE A 88 5.62 4.96 2.63
CA ILE A 88 6.72 4.13 3.14
C ILE A 88 6.72 2.74 2.49
N GLY A 89 7.90 2.11 2.49
CA GLY A 89 8.06 0.71 2.07
C GLY A 89 8.40 0.55 0.59
N GLN A 90 8.28 -0.69 0.11
CA GLN A 90 8.79 -1.11 -1.20
C GLN A 90 7.83 -2.06 -1.90
N ALA A 91 7.85 -2.05 -3.23
CA ALA A 91 7.17 -3.03 -4.07
C ALA A 91 8.17 -3.83 -4.91
N GLN A 92 7.79 -5.07 -5.23
CA GLN A 92 8.53 -5.91 -6.15
C GLN A 92 8.23 -5.54 -7.60
N CYS A 93 9.22 -5.67 -8.48
CA CYS A 93 9.13 -5.39 -9.92
C CYS A 93 7.93 -6.07 -10.58
N THR A 94 7.59 -7.30 -10.18
CA THR A 94 6.39 -7.98 -10.70
C THR A 94 5.08 -7.19 -10.52
N ASN A 95 4.99 -6.31 -9.51
CA ASN A 95 3.79 -5.57 -9.17
C ASN A 95 3.68 -4.22 -9.89
N PHE A 96 4.78 -3.68 -10.41
CA PHE A 96 4.79 -2.36 -11.07
C PHE A 96 5.28 -2.38 -12.53
N ARG A 97 5.84 -3.50 -12.99
CA ARG A 97 6.42 -3.61 -14.34
C ARG A 97 5.46 -3.18 -15.45
N ALA A 98 4.19 -3.56 -15.35
CA ALA A 98 3.17 -3.20 -16.33
C ALA A 98 2.99 -1.67 -16.43
N HIS A 99 2.94 -0.99 -15.28
CA HIS A 99 2.77 0.45 -15.19
C HIS A 99 3.92 1.23 -15.85
N LEU A 100 5.14 0.66 -15.87
CA LEU A 100 6.27 1.27 -16.58
C LEU A 100 6.03 1.41 -18.10
N GLY A 101 5.07 0.70 -18.67
CA GLY A 101 4.69 0.81 -20.09
C GLY A 101 3.51 1.75 -20.36
N GLU A 102 2.88 2.30 -19.33
CA GLU A 102 1.69 3.14 -19.45
C GLU A 102 2.05 4.60 -19.78
N SER A 103 1.08 5.37 -20.27
CA SER A 103 1.28 6.78 -20.68
C SER A 103 1.18 7.78 -19.54
N ASN A 104 0.69 7.35 -18.37
CA ASN A 104 0.42 8.17 -17.21
C ASN A 104 1.56 8.17 -16.17
N ILE A 105 2.70 7.58 -16.49
CA ILE A 105 3.92 7.64 -15.68
C ILE A 105 4.94 8.61 -16.31
N ASN A 106 5.62 9.38 -15.48
CA ASN A 106 6.69 10.27 -15.90
C ASN A 106 7.77 9.46 -16.66
N PRO A 107 8.11 9.81 -17.92
CA PRO A 107 9.01 9.00 -18.73
C PRO A 107 10.42 8.84 -18.13
N THR A 108 10.94 9.88 -17.48
CA THR A 108 12.26 9.85 -16.83
C THR A 108 12.24 8.93 -15.60
N TYR A 109 11.17 9.00 -14.80
CA TYR A 109 10.99 8.10 -13.67
C TYR A 109 10.86 6.64 -14.11
N ALA A 110 10.02 6.36 -15.11
CA ALA A 110 9.88 5.03 -15.68
C ALA A 110 11.22 4.49 -16.22
N ALA A 111 12.00 5.33 -16.91
CA ALA A 111 13.34 4.96 -17.38
C ALA A 111 14.29 4.61 -16.23
N SER A 112 14.24 5.35 -15.12
CA SER A 112 15.07 5.07 -13.94
C SER A 112 14.75 3.71 -13.29
N LEU A 113 13.47 3.30 -13.31
CA LEU A 113 13.02 2.03 -12.76
C LEU A 113 13.38 0.84 -13.67
N ARG A 114 13.35 1.03 -15.00
CA ARG A 114 13.64 -0.04 -15.97
C ARG A 114 15.04 -0.65 -15.83
N ALA A 115 16.00 0.11 -15.31
CA ALA A 115 17.35 -0.41 -15.03
C ALA A 115 17.33 -1.60 -14.05
N ASN A 116 16.43 -1.55 -13.06
CA ASN A 116 16.27 -2.61 -12.05
C ASN A 116 14.98 -3.42 -12.23
N CYS A 117 14.13 -3.06 -13.19
CA CYS A 117 12.90 -3.77 -13.53
C CYS A 117 12.72 -3.86 -15.05
N PRO A 118 13.42 -4.79 -15.72
CA PRO A 118 13.32 -4.94 -17.17
C PRO A 118 11.90 -5.32 -17.62
N ALA A 119 11.55 -4.95 -18.85
CA ALA A 119 10.25 -5.29 -19.44
C ALA A 119 10.07 -6.81 -19.64
N ALA A 120 11.17 -7.52 -19.94
CA ALA A 120 11.16 -8.97 -20.00
C ALA A 120 11.08 -9.54 -18.58
N GLN A 121 10.09 -10.42 -18.35
CA GLN A 121 9.93 -11.11 -17.08
C GLN A 121 11.06 -12.11 -16.86
N SER A 122 11.59 -12.17 -15.64
CA SER A 122 12.55 -13.18 -15.24
C SER A 122 12.54 -13.35 -13.73
N THR A 123 12.67 -14.59 -13.26
CA THR A 123 12.70 -14.91 -11.83
C THR A 123 13.82 -14.20 -11.07
N ALA A 124 14.89 -13.81 -11.77
CA ALA A 124 16.00 -13.04 -11.26
C ALA A 124 15.65 -11.56 -10.98
N THR A 125 14.73 -10.97 -11.75
CA THR A 125 14.38 -9.54 -11.64
C THR A 125 12.99 -9.29 -11.07
N ASP A 126 12.10 -10.28 -11.08
CA ASP A 126 10.72 -10.15 -10.57
C ASP A 126 10.66 -9.70 -9.10
N ARG A 127 11.67 -10.08 -8.31
CA ARG A 127 11.79 -9.76 -6.88
C ARG A 127 12.57 -8.47 -6.59
N ASN A 128 13.08 -7.79 -7.62
CA ASN A 128 13.80 -6.54 -7.43
C ASN A 128 12.86 -5.51 -6.81
N LEU A 129 13.35 -4.76 -5.82
CA LEU A 129 12.57 -3.83 -5.04
C LEU A 129 12.76 -2.41 -5.56
N ALA A 130 11.66 -1.65 -5.56
CA ALA A 130 11.67 -0.20 -5.72
C ALA A 130 10.85 0.43 -4.58
N PRO A 131 11.24 1.61 -4.09
CA PRO A 131 10.47 2.31 -3.07
C PRO A 131 9.12 2.76 -3.63
N LEU A 132 8.05 2.58 -2.85
CA LEU A 132 6.72 3.08 -3.20
C LEU A 132 6.69 4.62 -3.24
N ASP A 133 7.47 5.25 -2.36
CA ASP A 133 7.75 6.68 -2.36
C ASP A 133 9.20 6.96 -2.76
N VAL A 134 9.40 7.53 -3.94
CA VAL A 134 10.73 7.87 -4.46
C VAL A 134 11.38 9.07 -3.75
N THR A 135 10.61 9.86 -3.01
CA THR A 135 11.05 11.11 -2.38
C THR A 135 11.50 10.86 -0.94
N THR A 136 10.69 10.17 -0.14
CA THR A 136 10.97 9.90 1.29
C THR A 136 10.62 8.46 1.70
N PRO A 137 11.31 7.44 1.14
CA PRO A 137 10.89 6.03 1.21
C PRO A 137 10.73 5.41 2.62
N ASN A 138 11.28 6.05 3.65
CA ASN A 138 11.25 5.60 5.04
C ASN A 138 10.73 6.69 6.00
N THR A 139 10.03 7.71 5.50
CA THR A 139 9.38 8.72 6.33
C THR A 139 7.88 8.69 6.05
N PHE A 140 7.06 8.64 7.09
CA PHE A 140 5.62 8.71 6.93
C PHE A 140 5.21 10.18 6.81
N ASP A 141 5.06 10.66 5.57
CA ASP A 141 4.70 12.04 5.26
C ASP A 141 3.70 12.11 4.08
N ASN A 142 3.62 13.26 3.39
CA ASN A 142 2.71 13.46 2.26
C ASN A 142 3.42 13.50 0.89
N ALA A 143 4.69 13.10 0.82
CA ALA A 143 5.46 13.08 -0.42
C ALA A 143 4.87 12.09 -1.44
N TYR A 144 4.24 11.00 -0.97
CA TYR A 144 3.42 10.10 -1.80
C TYR A 144 2.47 10.87 -2.71
N PHE A 145 1.64 11.76 -2.14
CA PHE A 145 0.67 12.54 -2.91
C PHE A 145 1.36 13.53 -3.86
N SER A 146 2.49 14.13 -3.44
CA SER A 146 3.29 15.02 -4.31
C SER A 146 3.88 14.27 -5.51
N ASN A 147 4.27 13.01 -5.33
CA ASN A 147 4.73 12.15 -6.41
C ASN A 147 3.60 11.88 -7.42
N LEU A 148 2.37 11.62 -6.97
CA LEU A 148 1.22 11.38 -7.86
C LEU A 148 0.96 12.58 -8.78
N LEU A 149 1.05 13.80 -8.25
CA LEU A 149 0.90 15.04 -9.02
C LEU A 149 1.97 15.21 -10.10
N SER A 150 3.14 14.60 -9.89
CA SER A 150 4.27 14.61 -10.81
C SER A 150 4.34 13.36 -11.70
N GLN A 151 3.29 12.53 -11.71
CA GLN A 151 3.23 11.24 -12.41
C GLN A 151 4.34 10.27 -11.97
N ARG A 152 4.66 10.26 -10.68
CA ARG A 152 5.71 9.42 -10.07
C ARG A 152 5.13 8.42 -9.07
N GLY A 153 3.85 8.03 -9.23
CA GLY A 153 3.31 6.84 -8.57
C GLY A 153 4.00 5.57 -9.08
N LEU A 154 4.28 4.62 -8.20
CA LEU A 154 4.99 3.39 -8.58
C LEU A 154 4.02 2.36 -9.18
N LEU A 155 2.88 2.14 -8.53
CA LEU A 155 1.88 1.18 -8.97
C LEU A 155 0.85 1.85 -9.89
N HIS A 156 0.23 1.07 -10.78
CA HIS A 156 -0.90 1.56 -11.56
C HIS A 156 -2.03 2.08 -10.64
N SER A 157 -2.35 1.33 -9.59
CA SER A 157 -3.33 1.70 -8.56
C SER A 157 -2.98 2.98 -7.80
N ASP A 158 -1.71 3.40 -7.78
CA ASP A 158 -1.30 4.69 -7.19
C ASP A 158 -1.61 5.85 -8.11
N GLN A 159 -1.44 5.67 -9.43
CA GLN A 159 -1.51 6.76 -10.39
C GLN A 159 -2.94 7.06 -10.85
N VAL A 160 -3.82 6.05 -10.90
CA VAL A 160 -5.22 6.21 -11.35
C VAL A 160 -6.08 7.19 -10.52
N PRO A 161 -5.93 7.31 -9.18
CA PRO A 161 -6.64 8.35 -8.42
C PRO A 161 -6.16 9.76 -8.77
N GLY A 162 -4.87 9.97 -9.02
CA GLY A 162 -4.29 11.28 -9.34
C GLY A 162 -4.74 11.88 -10.69
N GLU A 163 -5.38 11.08 -11.54
CA GLU A 163 -5.96 11.49 -12.82
C GLU A 163 -7.37 12.05 -12.70
N ASN A 164 -8.10 11.77 -11.62
CA ASN A 164 -9.46 12.26 -11.43
C ASN A 164 -9.45 13.67 -10.82
N PRO A 165 -10.06 14.70 -11.46
CA PRO A 165 -10.16 16.04 -10.89
C PRO A 165 -10.77 16.08 -9.48
N CYS A 166 -11.69 15.17 -9.17
CA CYS A 166 -12.33 15.07 -7.85
C CYS A 166 -11.41 14.53 -6.75
N ALA A 167 -10.30 13.87 -7.10
CA ALA A 167 -9.30 13.38 -6.15
C ALA A 167 -8.11 14.35 -5.98
N ARG A 168 -8.12 15.49 -6.69
CA ARG A 168 -7.11 16.56 -6.59
C ARG A 168 -7.47 17.66 -5.58
N THR A 169 -8.64 17.58 -4.96
CA THR A 169 -9.17 18.50 -3.94
C THR A 169 -9.37 17.77 -2.62
#